data_AF-A0A3B0TPS5-F1
#
_entry.id   AF-A0A3B0TPS5-F1
#
_cell.length_a   1.000
_cell.length_b   1.000
_cell.length_c   1.000
_cell.angle_alpha   90.00
_cell.angle_beta   90.00
_cell.angle_gamma   90.00
#
_symmetry.space_group_name_H-M   'P 1'
#
loop_
_entity.id
_entity.type
_entity.pdbx_description
1 polymer ?
#
loop_
_entity_poly.entity_id
_entity_poly.type
_entity_poly.pdbx_seq_one_letter_code
_entity_poly.pdbx_strand_id
1 'polypeptide(L)' 'EEVDAILMRTRDTETKPTPKLTFSEGESIRIAEGPFANFNGSVVEVSPDRGKLKVSVSIFGRSTLVELENWQVEKI' A
#
# COMPACT_ATOMS: atom_id res chain seq x y z
N GLU A 1 39.57 25.17 -4.73
CA GLU A 1 38.11 25.46 -4.79
C GLU A 1 37.35 24.37 -5.56
N GLU A 2 37.44 23.10 -5.17
CA GLU A 2 36.67 22.02 -5.85
C GLU A 2 36.18 20.93 -4.87
N VAL A 3 36.22 21.16 -3.55
CA VAL A 3 35.86 20.14 -2.55
C VAL A 3 34.49 20.34 -1.91
N ASP A 4 33.88 21.52 -2.06
CA ASP A 4 32.56 21.83 -1.47
C ASP A 4 31.38 21.27 -2.27
N ALA A 5 31.55 20.97 -3.56
CA ALA A 5 30.46 20.54 -4.42
C ALA A 5 30.01 19.08 -4.20
N ILE A 6 30.80 18.27 -3.48
CA ILE A 6 30.50 16.85 -3.26
C ILE A 6 29.65 16.64 -1.98
N LEU A 7 29.64 17.60 -1.05
CA LEU A 7 28.95 17.48 0.24
C LEU A 7 27.42 17.75 0.19
N MET A 8 26.87 18.04 -0.99
CA MET A 8 25.42 18.32 -1.16
C MET A 8 24.63 17.18 -1.82
N ARG A 9 25.26 16.08 -2.23
CA ARG A 9 24.55 15.01 -2.97
C ARG A 9 23.95 13.88 -2.12
N THR A 10 24.12 13.92 -0.80
CA THR A 10 23.57 12.92 0.13
C THR A 10 22.34 13.40 0.91
N ARG A 11 21.83 14.61 0.65
CA ARG A 11 20.67 15.18 1.38
C ARG A 11 19.33 15.08 0.66
N ASP A 12 19.26 14.36 -0.46
CA ASP A 12 18.05 14.27 -1.29
C ASP A 12 17.50 12.83 -1.43
N THR A 13 17.63 12.01 -0.38
CA THR A 13 16.88 10.74 -0.31
C THR A 13 16.25 10.46 1.07
N GLU A 14 16.28 11.43 1.99
CA GLU A 14 15.69 11.30 3.35
C GLU A 14 14.34 12.03 3.50
N THR A 15 13.55 12.19 2.44
CA THR A 15 12.15 12.68 2.59
C THR A 15 11.23 12.18 1.49
N LYS A 16 11.31 10.89 1.14
CA LYS A 16 10.02 10.22 0.93
C LYS A 16 9.67 9.74 2.33
N PRO A 17 8.74 10.38 3.07
CA PRO A 17 8.05 9.62 4.08
C PRO A 17 7.60 8.39 3.30
N THR A 18 8.19 7.22 3.55
CA THR A 18 7.52 5.98 3.24
C THR A 18 6.16 6.24 3.84
N PRO A 19 5.11 6.51 3.04
CA PRO A 19 3.82 6.67 3.64
C PRO A 19 3.70 5.32 4.33
N LYS A 20 3.70 5.30 5.66
CA LYS A 20 3.13 4.16 6.37
C LYS A 20 1.78 4.08 5.68
N LEU A 21 1.64 3.13 4.77
CA LEU A 21 0.52 3.06 3.84
C LEU A 21 -0.64 2.71 4.76
N THR A 22 -1.23 3.76 5.30
CA THR A 22 -2.13 3.68 6.44
C THR A 22 -3.48 3.58 5.79
N PHE A 23 -3.87 2.35 5.51
CA PHE A 23 -5.19 2.04 5.00
C PHE A 23 -6.22 2.34 6.08
N SER A 24 -7.37 2.86 5.65
CA SER A 24 -8.53 3.06 6.51
C SER A 24 -9.66 2.13 6.10
N GLU A 25 -10.52 1.76 7.05
CA GLU A 25 -11.74 1.02 6.74
C GLU A 25 -12.63 1.84 5.79
N GLY A 26 -13.22 1.17 4.80
CA GLY A 26 -14.02 1.78 3.75
C GLY A 26 -13.21 2.33 2.56
N GLU A 27 -11.88 2.27 2.61
CA GLU A 27 -11.04 2.80 1.54
C GLU A 27 -10.97 1.87 0.33
N SER A 28 -11.02 2.44 -0.88
CA SER A 28 -10.86 1.70 -2.12
C SER A 28 -9.38 1.48 -2.43
N ILE A 29 -9.03 0.22 -2.67
CA ILE A 29 -7.66 -0.21 -2.94
C ILE A 29 -7.63 -1.11 -4.17
N ARG A 30 -6.49 -1.13 -4.83
CA ARG A 30 -6.17 -2.06 -5.92
C ARG A 30 -5.23 -3.12 -5.41
N ILE A 31 -5.45 -4.36 -5.78
CA ILE A 31 -4.55 -5.45 -5.43
C ILE A 31 -3.43 -5.48 -6.46
N ALA A 32 -2.19 -5.34 -6.01
CA ALA A 32 -1.00 -5.36 -6.85
C ALA A 32 -0.45 -6.78 -7.03
N GLU A 33 -0.53 -7.62 -5.99
CA GLU A 33 0.05 -8.97 -5.99
C GLU A 33 -0.93 -10.08 -5.59
N GLY A 34 -0.58 -11.31 -5.98
CA GLY A 34 -1.34 -12.52 -5.64
C GLY A 34 -2.42 -12.90 -6.66
N PRO A 35 -3.26 -13.90 -6.35
CA PRO A 35 -4.27 -14.44 -7.28
C PRO A 35 -5.39 -13.45 -7.59
N PHE A 36 -5.47 -12.36 -6.83
CA PHE A 36 -6.44 -11.28 -6.99
C PHE A 36 -5.80 -10.00 -7.54
N ALA A 37 -4.56 -10.07 -8.06
CA ALA A 37 -3.89 -8.93 -8.68
C ALA A 37 -4.75 -8.32 -9.80
N ASN A 38 -4.69 -6.99 -9.92
CA ASN A 38 -5.51 -6.17 -10.82
C ASN A 38 -7.00 -6.08 -10.50
N PHE A 39 -7.49 -6.74 -9.44
CA PHE A 39 -8.84 -6.47 -8.96
C PHE A 39 -8.87 -5.27 -8.01
N ASN A 40 -10.01 -4.60 -8.01
CA ASN A 40 -10.33 -3.53 -7.08
C ASN A 40 -11.10 -4.13 -5.90
N GLY A 41 -10.78 -3.64 -4.72
CA GLY A 41 -11.48 -4.01 -3.50
C GLY A 41 -11.65 -2.81 -2.57
N SER A 42 -12.37 -3.05 -1.49
CA SER A 42 -12.56 -2.07 -0.42
C SER A 42 -12.07 -2.66 0.88
N VAL A 43 -11.29 -1.90 1.64
CA VAL A 43 -10.83 -2.29 2.97
C VAL A 43 -12.04 -2.37 3.89
N VAL A 44 -12.21 -3.51 4.53
CA VAL A 44 -13.28 -3.76 5.51
C VAL A 44 -12.74 -3.62 6.92
N GLU A 45 -11.50 -4.07 7.15
CA GLU A 45 -10.86 -4.10 8.46
C GLU A 45 -9.35 -3.96 8.28
N VAL A 46 -8.71 -3.22 9.19
CA VAL A 46 -7.25 -3.01 9.18
C VAL A 46 -6.69 -3.57 10.48
N SER A 47 -5.75 -4.50 10.38
CA SER A 47 -5.02 -5.07 11.53
C SER A 47 -3.57 -4.56 11.52
N PRO A 48 -3.32 -3.33 12.01
CA PRO A 48 -1.98 -2.73 11.99
C PRO A 48 -0.99 -3.47 12.90
N ASP A 49 -1.48 -4.19 13.91
CA ASP A 49 -0.71 -5.06 14.80
C ASP A 49 -0.16 -6.29 14.07
N ARG A 50 -0.90 -6.80 13.07
CA ARG A 50 -0.51 -7.98 12.27
C ARG A 50 0.05 -7.64 10.89
N GLY A 51 -0.06 -6.38 10.46
CA GLY A 51 0.30 -5.95 9.10
C GLY A 51 -0.63 -6.49 8.01
N LYS A 52 -1.86 -6.83 8.39
CA LYS A 52 -2.86 -7.46 7.52
C LYS A 52 -4.09 -6.58 7.31
N LEU A 53 -4.73 -6.77 6.18
CA LEU A 53 -5.93 -6.05 5.74
C LEU A 53 -6.97 -7.06 5.33
N LYS A 54 -8.19 -6.83 5.78
CA LYS A 54 -9.35 -7.55 5.28
C LYS A 54 -9.98 -6.73 4.18
N VAL A 55 -10.02 -7.28 2.98
CA VAL A 55 -10.48 -6.58 1.78
C VAL A 55 -11.68 -7.31 1.21
N SER A 56 -12.73 -6.57 0.87
CA SER A 56 -13.84 -7.05 0.07
C SER A 56 -13.53 -6.81 -1.41
N VAL A 57 -13.28 -7.89 -2.15
CA VAL A 57 -12.98 -7.83 -3.58
C VAL A 57 -14.24 -8.18 -4.36
N SER A 58 -14.57 -7.36 -5.37
CA SER A 58 -15.69 -7.62 -6.26
C SER A 58 -15.20 -8.35 -7.51
N ILE A 59 -15.55 -9.63 -7.63
CA ILE A 59 -15.14 -10.48 -8.77
C ILE A 59 -16.38 -11.20 -9.31
N PHE A 60 -16.63 -11.08 -10.62
CA PHE A 60 -17.80 -11.68 -11.29
C PHE A 60 -19.16 -11.34 -10.65
N GLY A 61 -19.30 -10.12 -10.13
CA GLY A 61 -20.53 -9.70 -9.44
C GLY A 61 -20.73 -10.32 -8.06
N ARG A 62 -19.70 -10.95 -7.49
CA ARG A 62 -19.69 -11.49 -6.12
C ARG A 62 -18.65 -10.77 -5.28
N SER A 63 -19.06 -10.30 -4.10
CA SER A 63 -18.14 -9.74 -3.10
C SER A 63 -17.55 -10.88 -2.28
N THR A 64 -16.23 -11.03 -2.31
CA THR A 64 -15.50 -12.03 -1.53
C THR A 64 -14.56 -11.33 -0.56
N LEU A 65 -14.59 -11.72 0.71
CA LEU A 65 -13.66 -11.22 1.72
C LEU A 65 -12.36 -12.02 1.65
N VAL A 66 -11.24 -11.32 1.51
CA VAL A 66 -9.90 -11.90 1.48
C VAL A 66 -9.01 -11.16 2.46
N GLU A 67 -8.01 -11.85 2.99
CA GLU A 67 -6.99 -11.26 3.86
C GLU A 67 -5.72 -11.07 3.04
N LEU A 68 -5.22 -9.84 2.99
CA LEU A 68 -4.03 -9.44 2.23
C LEU A 68 -3.07 -8.69 3.13
N GLU A 69 -1.80 -8.69 2.78
CA GLU A 69 -0.81 -7.88 3.48
C GLU A 69 -0.72 -6.46 2.90
N ASN A 70 -0.28 -5.50 3.72
CA ASN A 70 -0.19 -4.09 3.33
C ASN A 70 0.64 -3.84 2.05
N TRP A 71 1.61 -4.71 1.74
CA TRP A 71 2.47 -4.60 0.57
C TRP A 71 1.88 -5.22 -0.70
N GLN A 72 0.82 -6.02 -0.59
CA GLN A 72 0.16 -6.66 -1.74
C GLN A 72 -0.89 -5.75 -2.38
N VAL A 73 -1.14 -4.58 -1.79
CA VAL A 73 -2.20 -3.67 -2.16
C VAL A 73 -1.66 -2.26 -2.37
N GLU A 74 -2.28 -1.55 -3.30
CA GLU A 74 -1.99 -0.17 -3.64
C GLU A 74 -3.24 0.68 -3.43
N LYS A 75 -3.05 1.88 -2.91
CA LYS A 75 -4.12 2.86 -2.76
C LYS A 75 -4.49 3.44 -4.13
N ILE A 76 -5.79 3.61 -4.38
CA ILE A 76 -6.35 4.25 -5.59
C ILE A 76 -6.45 5.77 -5.39
#